data_AF-A0A7T0BRI4-F1
#
_entry.id   AF-A0A7T0BRI4-F1
#
_cell.length_a   1.000
_cell.length_b   1.000
_cell.length_c   1.000
_cell.angle_alpha   90.00
_cell.angle_beta   90.00
_cell.angle_gamma   90.00
#
_symmetry.space_group_name_H-M   'P 1'
#
loop_
_entity.id
_entity.type
_entity.pdbx_description
1 polymer ?
#
loop_
_entity_poly.entity_id
_entity_poly.type
_entity_poly.pdbx_seq_one_letter_code
_entity_poly.pdbx_strand_id
1 'polypeptide(L)'
;MEGIRHEFQYLEGVVEDVPTILLNLKKCLVIYTKFKAVTLKSKVLKKGLVLAKDLIKTDIITLVNPNLKIFTITKNINLNFTIHLSVGRGF
;
A
#
# COMPACT_ATOMS: atom_id res chain seq x y z
N MET A 1 4.01 -8.20 1.23
CA MET A 1 4.50 -8.08 -0.16
C MET A 1 5.27 -9.34 -0.48
N GLU A 2 5.02 -9.95 -1.62
CA GLU A 2 5.75 -11.15 -2.05
C GLU A 2 7.17 -10.79 -2.52
N GLY A 3 8.14 -11.68 -2.28
CA GLY A 3 9.52 -11.54 -2.80
C GLY A 3 10.46 -10.63 -1.99
N ILE A 4 10.01 -10.06 -0.87
CA ILE A 4 10.87 -9.32 0.06
C ILE A 4 11.47 -10.29 1.07
N ARG A 5 12.81 -10.38 1.13
CA ARG A 5 13.50 -11.25 2.10
C ARG A 5 13.63 -10.58 3.47
N HIS A 6 13.89 -9.27 3.49
CA HIS A 6 14.03 -8.48 4.70
C HIS A 6 13.50 -7.05 4.51
N GLU A 7 13.12 -6.40 5.60
CA GLU A 7 12.45 -5.09 5.60
C GLU A 7 13.33 -3.93 5.15
N PHE A 8 14.64 -4.13 5.00
CA PHE A 8 15.61 -3.12 4.54
C PHE A 8 16.06 -3.32 3.08
N GLN A 9 15.34 -4.14 2.33
CA GLN A 9 15.71 -4.48 0.96
C GLN A 9 15.22 -3.40 -0.02
N TYR A 10 15.98 -3.18 -1.09
CA TYR A 10 15.52 -2.43 -2.26
C TYR A 10 14.75 -3.37 -3.20
N LEU A 11 13.63 -2.89 -3.75
CA LEU A 11 12.89 -3.58 -4.80
C LEU A 11 13.40 -3.13 -6.15
N GLU A 12 13.93 -4.06 -6.94
CA GLU A 12 14.40 -3.73 -8.28
C GLU A 12 13.24 -3.19 -9.13
N GLY A 13 13.42 -2.00 -9.70
CA GLY A 13 12.38 -1.34 -10.48
C GLY A 13 11.41 -0.48 -9.67
N VAL A 14 11.68 -0.25 -8.37
CA VAL A 14 10.99 0.73 -7.52
C VAL A 14 12.00 1.79 -7.06
N VAL A 15 11.57 3.06 -7.00
CA VAL A 15 12.44 4.17 -6.57
C VAL A 15 12.66 4.16 -5.06
N GLU A 16 11.58 3.94 -4.31
CA GLU A 16 11.57 3.90 -2.86
C GLU A 16 12.01 2.53 -2.31
N ASP A 17 12.70 2.54 -1.16
CA ASP A 17 13.01 1.32 -0.42
C ASP A 17 11.80 0.81 0.37
N VAL A 18 11.88 -0.42 0.88
CA VAL A 18 10.79 -1.05 1.62
C VAL A 18 10.37 -0.26 2.88
N PRO A 19 11.29 0.30 3.69
CA PRO A 19 10.92 1.15 4.82
C PRO A 19 10.14 2.40 4.41
N THR A 20 10.53 3.06 3.33
CA THR A 20 9.83 4.25 2.81
C THR A 20 8.42 3.89 2.33
N ILE A 21 8.28 2.76 1.62
CA ILE A 21 6.97 2.23 1.20
C ILE A 21 6.08 1.99 2.43
N LEU A 22 6.62 1.33 3.46
CA LEU A 22 5.89 1.04 4.69
C LEU A 22 5.48 2.33 5.43
N LEU A 23 6.37 3.31 5.53
CA LEU A 23 6.09 4.59 6.16
C LEU A 23 5.01 5.37 5.39
N ASN A 24 5.04 5.32 4.06
CA ASN A 24 4.00 5.95 3.24
C ASN A 24 2.65 5.26 3.38
N LEU A 25 2.62 3.93 3.49
CA LEU A 25 1.38 3.18 3.79
C LEU A 25 0.81 3.55 5.16
N LYS A 26 1.65 3.77 6.18
CA LYS A 26 1.21 4.23 7.51
C LYS A 26 0.60 5.65 7.50
N LYS A 27 0.91 6.47 6.49
CA LYS A 27 0.31 7.81 6.31
C LYS A 27 -1.07 7.76 5.63
N CYS A 28 -1.52 6.60 5.15
CA CYS A 28 -2.87 6.44 4.62
C CYS A 28 -3.89 6.65 5.73
N LEU A 29 -4.81 7.58 5.52
CA LEU A 29 -5.91 7.87 6.43
C LEU A 29 -7.16 7.18 5.91
N VAL A 30 -7.73 6.28 6.72
CA VAL A 30 -8.90 5.49 6.34
C VAL A 30 -10.02 5.66 7.38
N ILE A 31 -11.25 5.77 6.89
CA ILE A 31 -12.46 5.77 7.70
C ILE A 31 -13.18 4.45 7.45
N TYR A 32 -13.52 3.74 8.53
CA TYR A 32 -14.25 2.47 8.43
C TYR A 32 -15.75 2.72 8.38
N THR A 33 -16.41 2.20 7.36
CA THR A 33 -17.88 2.20 7.30
C THR A 33 -18.47 1.08 8.17
N LYS A 34 -17.71 0.02 8.43
CA LYS A 34 -18.08 -1.11 9.29
C LYS A 34 -16.90 -1.50 10.18
N PHE A 35 -17.12 -1.76 11.47
CA PHE A 35 -16.10 -2.25 12.42
C PHE A 35 -15.72 -3.72 12.15
N LYS A 36 -15.14 -4.00 10.99
CA LYS A 36 -14.63 -5.32 10.61
C LYS A 36 -13.22 -5.18 10.07
N ALA A 37 -12.36 -6.13 10.42
CA ALA A 37 -11.06 -6.24 9.79
C ALA A 37 -11.23 -6.53 8.28
N VAL A 38 -10.40 -5.90 7.46
CA VAL A 38 -10.43 -6.05 6.01
C VAL A 38 -9.06 -6.49 5.53
N THR A 39 -9.03 -7.52 4.69
CA THR A 39 -7.81 -7.92 3.98
C THR A 39 -7.96 -7.50 2.52
N LEU A 40 -7.06 -6.63 2.06
CA LEU A 40 -7.02 -6.15 0.69
C LEU A 40 -5.88 -6.83 -0.05
N LYS A 41 -6.18 -7.36 -1.24
CA LYS A 41 -5.18 -7.85 -2.17
C LYS A 41 -5.11 -6.90 -3.35
N SER A 42 -3.97 -6.28 -3.57
CA SER A 42 -3.75 -5.39 -4.72
C SER A 42 -2.59 -5.88 -5.56
N LYS A 43 -2.74 -5.71 -6.87
CA LYS A 43 -1.77 -6.07 -7.88
C LYS A 43 -1.47 -4.82 -8.70
N VAL A 44 -0.20 -4.43 -8.74
CA VAL A 44 0.24 -3.25 -9.50
C VAL A 44 1.06 -3.70 -10.70
N LEU A 45 0.54 -3.39 -11.89
CA LEU A 45 1.07 -3.75 -13.21
C LEU A 45 1.25 -2.49 -14.09
N LYS A 46 1.74 -1.40 -13.51
CA LYS A 46 1.93 -0.15 -14.25
C LYS A 46 3.27 0.48 -13.92
N LYS A 47 3.89 1.08 -14.93
CA LYS A 47 5.02 2.00 -14.74
C LYS A 47 4.49 3.36 -14.26
N GLY A 48 5.27 4.02 -13.41
CA GLY A 48 4.97 5.36 -12.92
C GLY A 48 4.47 5.38 -11.48
N LEU A 49 3.75 6.45 -11.14
CA LEU A 49 3.33 6.75 -9.78
C LEU A 49 2.25 5.79 -9.29
N VAL A 50 2.44 5.24 -8.09
CA VAL A 50 1.47 4.43 -7.38
C VAL A 50 0.95 5.22 -6.19
N LEU A 51 -0.35 5.46 -6.21
CA LEU A 51 -1.08 6.25 -5.21
C LEU A 51 -1.80 5.32 -4.23
N ALA A 52 -2.19 5.84 -3.07
CA ALA A 52 -2.93 5.09 -2.05
C ALA A 52 -4.20 4.44 -2.63
N LYS A 53 -4.93 5.16 -3.51
CA LYS A 53 -6.13 4.63 -4.20
C LYS A 53 -5.86 3.44 -5.14
N ASP A 54 -4.62 3.28 -5.61
CA ASP A 54 -4.24 2.16 -6.47
C ASP A 54 -4.06 0.86 -5.66
N LEU A 55 -3.77 0.98 -4.35
CA LEU A 55 -3.52 -0.14 -3.46
C LEU A 55 -4.73 -0.48 -2.57
N ILE A 56 -5.47 0.55 -2.15
CA ILE A 56 -6.59 0.46 -1.22
C ILE A 56 -7.88 0.73 -2.00
N LYS A 57 -8.42 -0.31 -2.63
CA LYS A 57 -9.67 -0.25 -3.40
C LYS A 57 -10.70 -1.18 -2.80
N THR A 58 -11.65 -0.61 -2.06
CA THR A 58 -12.76 -1.33 -1.44
C THR A 58 -13.86 -0.35 -1.07
N ASP A 59 -15.07 -0.87 -1.00
CA ASP A 59 -16.33 -0.27 -0.60
C ASP A 59 -16.56 -0.26 0.93
N ILE A 60 -15.72 -0.96 1.70
CA ILE A 60 -15.87 -1.12 3.16
C ILE A 60 -15.22 0.04 3.93
N ILE A 61 -14.22 0.70 3.34
CA ILE A 61 -13.49 1.82 3.93
C ILE A 61 -13.45 2.99 2.95
N THR A 62 -13.43 4.20 3.50
CA THR A 62 -13.23 5.43 2.74
C THR A 62 -11.79 5.89 2.94
N LEU A 63 -11.05 6.03 1.86
CA LEU A 63 -9.69 6.56 1.87
C LEU A 63 -9.76 8.10 1.82
N VAL A 64 -9.26 8.75 2.87
CA VAL A 64 -9.34 10.22 3.04
C VAL A 64 -8.36 10.94 2.13
N ASN A 65 -7.16 10.37 1.94
CA ASN A 65 -6.09 10.93 1.12
C ASN A 65 -5.74 10.03 -0.08
N PRO A 66 -6.65 9.85 -1.06
CA PRO A 66 -6.48 8.91 -2.16
C PRO A 66 -5.29 9.21 -3.08
N ASN A 67 -4.85 10.47 -3.12
CA ASN A 67 -3.74 10.94 -3.94
C ASN A 67 -2.38 10.91 -3.21
N LEU A 68 -2.32 10.31 -2.02
CA LEU A 68 -1.05 10.11 -1.33
C LEU A 68 -0.13 9.20 -2.17
N LYS A 69 1.09 9.65 -2.46
CA LYS A 69 2.13 8.85 -3.10
C LYS A 69 2.58 7.74 -2.16
N ILE A 70 2.57 6.50 -2.65
CA ILE A 70 3.14 5.35 -1.92
C ILE A 70 4.54 5.04 -2.45
N PHE A 71 4.66 4.80 -3.76
CA PHE A 71 5.93 4.55 -4.43
C PHE A 71 5.84 4.77 -5.94
N THR A 72 6.97 4.65 -6.63
CA THR A 72 7.12 4.85 -8.07
C THR A 72 7.78 3.66 -8.71
N ILE A 73 7.14 3.11 -9.74
CA ILE A 73 7.65 1.98 -10.51
C ILE A 73 8.41 2.50 -11.74
N THR A 74 9.69 2.14 -11.89
CA THR A 74 10.55 2.56 -13.01
C THR A 74 10.64 1.52 -14.12
N LYS A 75 10.49 0.24 -13.79
CA LYS A 75 10.51 -0.90 -14.73
C LYS A 75 9.17 -1.62 -14.76
N ASN A 76 8.85 -2.32 -15.83
CA ASN A 76 7.59 -3.05 -15.90
C ASN A 76 7.67 -4.33 -15.05
N ILE A 77 7.37 -4.20 -13.76
CA ILE A 77 7.40 -5.26 -12.75
C ILE A 77 5.99 -5.51 -12.23
N ASN A 78 5.74 -6.74 -11.78
CA ASN A 78 4.47 -7.11 -11.16
C ASN A 78 4.65 -7.17 -9.65
N LEU A 79 3.95 -6.29 -8.92
CA LEU A 79 4.00 -6.26 -7.46
C LEU A 79 2.66 -6.67 -6.86
N ASN A 80 2.70 -7.68 -6.00
CA ASN A 80 1.55 -8.17 -5.26
C ASN A 80 1.63 -7.71 -3.79
N PHE A 81 0.53 -7.12 -3.33
CA PHE A 81 0.36 -6.64 -1.97
C PHE A 81 -0.82 -7.34 -1.31
N THR A 82 -0.61 -7.75 -0.07
CA THR A 82 -1.69 -8.12 0.86
C THR A 82 -1.61 -7.15 2.02
N ILE A 83 -2.66 -6.36 2.23
CA ILE A 83 -2.76 -5.33 3.25
C ILE A 83 -3.86 -5.74 4.21
N HIS A 84 -3.51 -5.90 5.49
CA HIS A 84 -4.46 -6.16 6.55
C HIS A 84 -4.77 -4.83 7.26
N LEU A 85 -6.04 -4.46 7.28
CA LEU A 85 -6.53 -3.24 7.90
C LEU A 85 -7.43 -3.62 9.07
N SER A 86 -7.02 -3.26 10.28
CA SER A 86 -7.79 -3.42 11.52
C SER A 86 -8.02 -2.07 12.21
N VAL A 87 -9.14 -1.99 12.95
CA VAL A 87 -9.41 -0.84 13.83
C VAL A 87 -8.93 -1.18 15.23
N GLY A 88 -8.02 -0.37 15.76
CA GLY A 88 -7.63 -0.38 17.17
C GLY A 88 -7.84 1.01 17.79
N ARG A 89 -7.84 1.08 19.12
CA ARG A 89 -7.71 2.34 19.86
C ARG A 89 -6.35 2.31 20.57
N GLY A 90 -5.47 3.27 20.26
CA GLY A 90 -4.09 3.31 20.79
C GLY A 90 -3.02 3.23 19.68
N PHE A 91 -1.77 3.53 20.05
CA PHE A 91 -0.57 3.50 19.18
C PHE A 91 -0.04 2.08 18.97
#